data_AF-A0A7D7VFC0-F1
#
_entry.id   AF-A0A7D7VFC0-F1
#
_cell.length_a   1.000
_cell.length_b   1.000
_cell.length_c   1.000
_cell.angle_alpha   90.00
_cell.angle_beta   90.00
_cell.angle_gamma   90.00
#
_symmetry.space_group_name_H-M   'P 1'
#
loop_
_entity.id
_entity.type
_entity.pdbx_description
1 polymer ?
#
loop_
_entity_poly.entity_id
_entity_poly.type
_entity_poly.pdbx_seq_one_letter_code
_entity_poly.pdbx_strand_id
1 'polypeptide(L)'
;MTRLVGKVSAESTKKTLNKKPDGTNFLDKIPERTVRIWFIKPENLSPDVIDRLQTGDYAGIYATAGGLGVTHTGIIIKKGNTTYLRHASSRKELGKVADEEITAYIKGKPGLTIFRPIGRGEKDGGS
;
A
#
# COMPACT_ATOMS: atom_id res chain seq x y z
N MET A 1 6.08 -5.44 6.31
CA MET A 1 4.72 -5.57 6.87
C MET A 1 3.78 -6.37 5.97
N THR A 2 3.62 -6.05 4.67
CA THR A 2 2.67 -6.74 3.76
C THR A 2 2.72 -8.28 3.83
N ARG A 3 3.92 -8.88 3.84
CA ARG A 3 4.09 -10.34 4.01
C ARG A 3 3.46 -10.88 5.31
N LEU A 4 3.55 -10.13 6.40
CA LEU A 4 3.01 -10.53 7.72
C LEU A 4 1.48 -10.41 7.74
N VAL A 5 0.95 -9.35 7.14
CA VAL A 5 -0.50 -9.12 7.03
C VAL A 5 -1.14 -10.18 6.12
N GLY A 6 -0.60 -10.35 4.91
CA GLY A 6 -1.13 -11.29 3.92
C GLY A 6 -0.82 -12.76 4.23
N LYS A 7 0.27 -13.07 4.95
CA LYS A 7 0.76 -14.44 5.14
C LYS A 7 0.83 -15.20 3.82
N VAL A 8 0.05 -16.27 3.67
CA VAL A 8 -0.03 -17.10 2.45
C VAL A 8 -0.67 -16.37 1.26
N SER A 9 -1.45 -15.31 1.52
CA SER A 9 -2.06 -14.45 0.50
C SER A 9 -1.10 -13.40 -0.07
N ALA A 10 0.11 -13.27 0.48
CA ALA A 10 1.08 -12.28 0.04
C ALA A 10 1.97 -12.82 -1.08
N GLU A 11 1.95 -12.15 -2.23
CA GLU A 11 2.85 -12.39 -3.34
C GLU A 11 4.02 -11.40 -3.32
N SER A 12 5.10 -11.72 -4.03
CA SER A 12 6.19 -10.77 -4.23
C SER A 12 6.84 -10.86 -5.58
N THR A 13 7.36 -9.74 -6.04
CA THR A 13 8.20 -9.65 -7.24
C THR A 13 9.42 -8.79 -7.00
N LYS A 14 10.52 -9.05 -7.73
CA LYS A 14 11.68 -8.17 -7.76
C LYS A 14 11.44 -7.08 -8.81
N LYS A 15 11.75 -5.83 -8.45
CA LYS A 15 11.68 -4.69 -9.36
C LYS A 15 12.91 -3.81 -9.22
N THR A 16 13.43 -3.36 -10.36
CA THR A 16 14.38 -2.26 -10.42
C THR A 16 13.59 -0.96 -10.49
N LEU A 17 13.60 -0.19 -9.41
CA LEU A 17 12.95 1.11 -9.32
C LEU A 17 13.75 2.17 -10.07
N ASN A 18 13.07 3.25 -10.45
CA ASN A 18 13.58 4.39 -11.21
C ASN A 18 13.98 4.10 -12.66
N LYS A 19 13.97 2.84 -13.12
CA LYS A 19 14.29 2.46 -14.51
C LYS A 19 13.03 2.43 -15.40
N LYS A 20 13.01 3.20 -16.48
CA LYS A 20 11.96 3.18 -17.51
C LYS A 20 12.14 2.00 -18.50
N PRO A 21 11.10 1.67 -19.30
CA PRO A 21 11.21 0.64 -20.33
C PRO A 21 12.27 0.94 -21.42
N ASP A 22 12.52 2.22 -21.71
CA ASP A 22 13.53 2.68 -22.69
C ASP A 22 14.97 2.65 -22.15
N GLY A 23 15.18 2.17 -20.91
CA GLY A 23 16.48 2.12 -20.27
C GLY A 23 16.93 3.42 -19.58
N THR A 24 16.18 4.52 -19.74
CA THR A 24 16.44 5.78 -19.03
C THR A 24 15.87 5.76 -17.62
N ASN A 25 16.20 6.78 -16.81
CA ASN A 25 15.64 6.93 -15.47
C ASN A 25 14.39 7.82 -15.44
N PHE A 26 13.47 7.55 -14.51
CA PHE A 26 12.37 8.47 -14.20
C PHE A 26 12.89 9.77 -13.57
N LEU A 27 13.90 9.67 -12.71
CA LEU A 27 14.52 10.78 -11.99
C LEU A 27 16.03 10.70 -12.13
N ASP A 28 16.63 11.68 -12.82
CA ASP A 28 18.04 11.64 -13.24
C ASP A 28 19.04 11.57 -12.08
N LYS A 29 18.68 12.11 -10.91
CA LYS A 29 19.56 12.18 -9.72
C LYS A 29 19.26 11.12 -8.66
N ILE A 30 18.38 10.17 -8.96
CA ILE A 30 18.07 9.06 -8.05
C ILE A 30 18.64 7.79 -8.67
N PRO A 31 19.41 6.96 -7.94
CA PRO A 31 19.92 5.72 -8.49
C PRO A 31 18.81 4.70 -8.72
N GLU A 32 19.00 3.83 -9.71
CA GLU A 32 18.20 2.60 -9.83
C GLU A 32 18.35 1.75 -8.56
N ARG A 33 17.24 1.18 -8.07
CA ARG A 33 17.27 0.30 -6.89
C ARG A 33 16.45 -0.95 -7.10
N THR A 34 17.11 -2.10 -7.04
CA THR A 34 16.41 -3.39 -7.03
C THR A 34 15.82 -3.67 -5.66
N VAL A 35 14.51 -3.80 -5.58
CA VAL A 35 13.77 -4.11 -4.35
C VAL A 35 12.83 -5.30 -4.58
N ARG A 36 12.51 -6.03 -3.51
CA ARG A 36 11.39 -6.98 -3.51
C ARG A 36 10.14 -6.27 -3.01
N ILE A 37 9.11 -6.23 -3.84
CA ILE A 37 7.81 -5.65 -3.49
C ILE A 37 6.86 -6.78 -3.14
N TRP A 38 6.20 -6.64 -1.98
CA TRP A 38 5.15 -7.54 -1.55
C TRP A 38 3.79 -6.90 -1.79
N PHE A 39 2.81 -7.68 -2.23
CA PHE A 39 1.45 -7.22 -2.46
C PHE A 39 0.45 -8.36 -2.23
N ILE A 40 -0.81 -8.00 -2.01
CA ILE A 40 -1.93 -8.92 -1.85
C ILE A 40 -2.90 -8.61 -2.99
N LYS A 41 -3.23 -9.60 -3.82
CA LYS A 41 -4.21 -9.43 -4.90
C LYS A 41 -5.63 -9.26 -4.36
N PRO A 42 -6.53 -8.55 -5.07
CA PRO A 42 -7.92 -8.34 -4.63
C PRO A 42 -8.63 -9.63 -4.19
N GLU A 43 -8.50 -10.70 -4.96
CA GLU A 43 -9.10 -12.02 -4.72
C GLU A 43 -8.57 -12.70 -3.45
N ASN A 44 -7.39 -12.32 -2.99
CA ASN A 44 -6.72 -12.89 -1.82
C ASN A 44 -6.86 -11.99 -0.57
N LEU A 45 -7.60 -10.87 -0.68
CA LEU A 45 -7.92 -9.98 0.44
C LEU A 45 -9.09 -10.55 1.26
N SER A 46 -8.85 -11.68 1.93
CA SER A 46 -9.85 -12.37 2.76
C SER A 46 -10.19 -11.59 4.03
N PRO A 47 -11.31 -11.92 4.71
CA PRO A 47 -11.64 -11.35 6.03
C PRO A 47 -10.48 -11.43 7.03
N ASP A 48 -9.78 -12.56 7.11
CA ASP A 48 -8.60 -12.72 7.99
C ASP A 48 -7.46 -11.75 7.68
N VAL A 49 -7.29 -11.39 6.41
CA VAL A 49 -6.27 -10.41 6.00
C VAL A 49 -6.71 -9.01 6.39
N ILE A 50 -8.00 -8.68 6.19
CA ILE A 50 -8.59 -7.39 6.57
C ILE A 50 -8.54 -7.20 8.10
N ASP A 51 -8.77 -8.26 8.87
CA ASP A 51 -8.72 -8.22 10.33
C ASP A 51 -7.31 -7.91 10.86
N ARG A 52 -6.25 -8.28 10.12
CA ARG A 52 -4.85 -7.96 10.48
C ARG A 52 -4.43 -6.54 10.11
N LEU A 53 -5.20 -5.84 9.28
CA LEU A 53 -4.97 -4.42 9.02
C LEU A 53 -5.25 -3.61 10.30
N GLN A 54 -4.55 -2.49 10.45
CA GLN A 54 -4.70 -1.59 11.58
C GLN A 54 -4.96 -0.17 11.10
N THR A 55 -5.75 0.59 11.85
CA THR A 55 -5.84 2.04 11.64
C THR A 55 -4.43 2.64 11.70
N GLY A 56 -4.07 3.43 10.69
CA GLY A 56 -2.73 4.01 10.55
C GLY A 56 -1.76 3.19 9.69
N ASP A 57 -2.14 1.98 9.25
CA ASP A 57 -1.38 1.29 8.21
C ASP A 57 -1.37 2.13 6.93
N TYR A 58 -0.18 2.33 6.36
CA TYR A 58 -0.04 2.96 5.06
C TYR A 58 -0.23 1.91 3.97
N ALA A 59 -1.13 2.22 3.04
CA ALA A 59 -1.51 1.35 1.95
C ALA A 59 -1.06 1.96 0.62
N GLY A 60 -0.50 1.12 -0.25
CA GLY A 60 -0.13 1.48 -1.61
C GLY A 60 -0.76 0.52 -2.62
N ILE A 61 -1.18 1.04 -3.76
CA ILE A 61 -1.62 0.23 -4.90
C ILE A 61 -0.39 -0.21 -5.67
N TYR A 62 -0.17 -1.52 -5.73
CA TYR A 62 0.96 -2.11 -6.46
C TYR A 62 0.99 -1.59 -7.91
N ALA A 63 2.14 -1.12 -8.38
CA ALA A 63 2.30 -0.75 -9.78
C ALA A 63 2.58 -1.99 -10.62
N THR A 64 1.96 -2.17 -11.79
CA THR A 64 2.37 -3.23 -12.73
C THR A 64 3.57 -2.80 -13.58
N ALA A 65 3.66 -1.51 -13.91
CA ALA A 65 4.76 -0.94 -14.71
C ALA A 65 6.13 -1.15 -14.06
N GLY A 66 7.16 -1.37 -14.90
CA GLY A 66 8.56 -1.39 -14.49
C GLY A 66 9.01 -0.03 -13.95
N GLY A 67 10.04 -0.02 -13.09
CA GLY A 67 10.56 1.21 -12.48
C GLY A 67 9.71 1.81 -11.36
N LEU A 68 8.45 1.38 -11.21
CA LEU A 68 7.52 1.90 -10.20
C LEU A 68 7.19 0.86 -9.14
N GLY A 69 7.07 1.34 -7.90
CA GLY A 69 6.66 0.52 -6.77
C GLY A 69 5.14 0.49 -6.58
N VAL A 70 4.55 1.67 -6.40
CA VAL A 70 3.11 1.87 -6.18
C VAL A 70 2.60 3.04 -7.03
N THR A 71 1.32 3.04 -7.40
CA THR A 71 0.69 4.10 -8.23
C THR A 71 -0.17 5.07 -7.44
N HIS A 72 -0.74 4.63 -6.33
CA HIS A 72 -1.59 5.45 -5.46
C HIS A 72 -1.42 5.00 -4.01
N THR A 73 -1.70 5.91 -3.07
CA THR A 73 -1.50 5.63 -1.64
C THR A 73 -2.60 6.20 -0.78
N GLY A 74 -2.74 5.64 0.42
CA GLY A 74 -3.67 6.09 1.45
C GLY A 74 -3.36 5.46 2.79
N ILE A 75 -4.24 5.70 3.75
CA ILE A 75 -4.13 5.21 5.13
C ILE A 75 -5.33 4.32 5.42
N ILE A 76 -5.10 3.17 6.05
CA ILE A 76 -6.18 2.30 6.51
C ILE A 76 -6.85 2.94 7.73
N ILE A 77 -8.19 2.95 7.73
CA ILE A 77 -9.03 3.41 8.84
C ILE A 77 -10.06 2.32 9.15
N LYS A 78 -10.03 1.76 10.36
CA LYS A 78 -11.09 0.87 10.86
C LYS A 78 -12.17 1.70 11.57
N LYS A 79 -13.44 1.51 11.18
CA LYS A 79 -14.62 2.08 11.85
C LYS A 79 -15.63 0.96 12.07
N GLY A 80 -15.80 0.54 13.32
CA GLY A 80 -16.56 -0.67 13.64
C GLY A 80 -15.99 -1.88 12.90
N ASN A 81 -16.85 -2.65 12.24
CA ASN A 81 -16.47 -3.85 11.49
C ASN A 81 -16.05 -3.56 10.05
N THR A 82 -16.02 -2.30 9.62
CA THR A 82 -15.66 -1.93 8.25
C THR A 82 -14.27 -1.31 8.20
N THR A 83 -13.48 -1.73 7.21
CA THR A 83 -12.15 -1.20 6.95
C THR A 83 -12.17 -0.33 5.70
N TYR A 84 -11.69 0.91 5.83
CA TYR A 84 -11.65 1.90 4.77
C TYR A 84 -10.21 2.22 4.38
N LEU A 85 -10.03 2.63 3.13
CA LEU A 85 -8.87 3.39 2.70
C LEU A 85 -9.23 4.88 2.68
N ARG A 86 -8.55 5.67 3.52
CA ARG A 86 -8.55 7.12 3.44
C ARG A 86 -7.47 7.58 2.47
N HIS A 87 -7.84 8.26 1.40
CA HIS A 87 -6.87 8.74 0.41
C HIS A 87 -7.29 10.08 -0.22
N ALA A 88 -6.32 10.80 -0.76
CA ALA A 88 -6.58 12.01 -1.54
C ALA A 88 -7.00 11.59 -2.95
N SER A 89 -8.28 11.78 -3.28
CA SER A 89 -8.80 11.42 -4.59
C SER A 89 -8.62 12.58 -5.57
N SER A 90 -8.07 12.27 -6.75
CA SER A 90 -8.00 13.21 -7.89
C SER A 90 -9.20 13.08 -8.84
N ARG A 91 -10.14 12.16 -8.56
CA ARG A 91 -11.37 12.03 -9.35
C ARG A 91 -12.13 13.36 -9.29
N LYS A 92 -12.59 13.86 -10.43
CA LYS A 92 -13.24 15.17 -10.57
C LYS A 92 -14.37 15.42 -9.57
N GLU A 93 -15.04 14.36 -9.12
CA GLU A 93 -16.18 14.39 -8.20
C GLU A 93 -15.77 14.44 -6.71
N LEU A 94 -14.50 14.13 -6.42
CA LEU A 94 -13.99 13.87 -5.07
C LEU A 94 -12.63 14.55 -4.85
N GLY A 95 -12.40 15.77 -5.35
CA GLY A 95 -11.15 16.55 -5.15
C GLY A 95 -10.85 16.94 -3.68
N LYS A 96 -10.90 15.95 -2.79
CA LYS A 96 -10.88 15.98 -1.34
C LYS A 96 -10.42 14.62 -0.83
N VAL A 97 -10.18 14.55 0.48
CA VAL A 97 -9.94 13.28 1.16
C VAL A 97 -11.25 12.47 1.19
N ALA A 98 -11.17 11.21 0.77
CA ALA A 98 -12.30 10.28 0.77
C ALA A 98 -11.97 9.01 1.55
N ASP A 99 -12.98 8.44 2.20
CA ASP A 99 -12.93 7.11 2.82
C ASP A 99 -13.73 6.15 1.90
N GLU A 100 -13.04 5.21 1.24
CA GLU A 100 -13.69 4.15 0.43
C GLU A 100 -13.45 2.80 1.11
N GLU A 101 -14.46 1.92 1.16
CA GLU A 101 -14.31 0.58 1.72
C GLU A 101 -13.21 -0.19 0.97
N ILE A 102 -12.29 -0.85 1.71
CA ILE A 102 -11.06 -1.38 1.12
C ILE A 102 -11.31 -2.46 0.06
N THR A 103 -12.33 -3.30 0.26
CA THR A 103 -12.74 -4.39 -0.64
C THR A 103 -13.28 -3.83 -1.96
N ALA A 104 -14.17 -2.84 -1.89
CA ALA A 104 -14.70 -2.14 -3.05
C ALA A 104 -13.61 -1.35 -3.77
N TYR A 105 -12.75 -0.67 -3.01
CA TYR A 105 -11.65 0.12 -3.57
C TYR A 105 -10.66 -0.73 -4.35
N ILE A 106 -10.23 -1.87 -3.81
CA ILE A 106 -9.17 -2.67 -4.45
C ILE A 106 -9.66 -3.45 -5.68
N LYS A 107 -10.98 -3.53 -5.90
CA LYS A 107 -11.55 -4.21 -7.06
C LYS A 107 -11.01 -3.61 -8.38
N GLY A 108 -10.51 -4.48 -9.26
CA GLY A 108 -9.91 -4.09 -10.54
C GLY A 108 -8.51 -3.47 -10.43
N LYS A 109 -7.92 -3.39 -9.23
CA LYS A 109 -6.53 -2.96 -9.02
C LYS A 109 -5.60 -4.17 -8.94
N PRO A 110 -4.32 -4.03 -9.28
CA PRO A 110 -3.40 -5.17 -9.37
C PRO A 110 -2.92 -5.72 -8.02
N GLY A 111 -3.11 -4.98 -6.92
CA GLY A 111 -2.81 -5.47 -5.57
C GLY A 111 -2.55 -4.37 -4.56
N LEU A 112 -2.55 -4.76 -3.28
CA LEU A 112 -2.38 -3.89 -2.13
C LEU A 112 -1.05 -4.18 -1.41
N THR A 113 -0.24 -3.15 -1.21
CA THR A 113 0.97 -3.19 -0.39
C THR A 113 0.68 -2.48 0.94
N ILE A 114 1.06 -3.10 2.05
CA ILE A 114 0.88 -2.56 3.41
C ILE A 114 2.22 -2.26 4.09
N PHE A 115 2.33 -1.08 4.66
CA PHE A 115 3.40 -0.62 5.55
C PHE A 115 2.79 -0.20 6.89
N ARG A 116 3.48 -0.50 8.00
CA ARG A 116 3.06 -0.08 9.33
C ARG A 116 4.14 0.83 9.92
N PRO A 117 3.81 2.06 10.29
CA PRO A 117 4.72 2.90 11.06
C PRO A 117 5.10 2.19 12.36
N ILE A 118 6.39 2.16 12.66
CA ILE A 118 6.86 1.88 14.02
C ILE A 118 6.86 3.23 14.74
N GLY A 119 6.04 3.38 15.79
CA GLY A 119 6.08 4.60 16.59
C GLY A 119 7.49 4.83 17.15
N ARG A 120 7.88 6.08 17.40
CA ARG A 120 8.84 6.34 18.47
C ARG A 120 8.11 5.88 19.74
N GLY A 121 8.63 4.88 20.43
CA GLY A 121 8.06 4.46 21.72
C GLY A 121 7.85 5.68 22.60
N GLU A 122 6.71 5.76 23.28
CA GLU A 122 6.58 6.61 24.45
C GLU A 122 7.81 6.34 25.31
N LYS A 123 8.62 7.38 25.59
CA LYS A 123 9.52 7.29 26.72
C LYS A 123 8.61 7.08 27.92
N ASP A 124 8.79 5.95 28.58
CA ASP A 124 8.16 5.63 29.85
C ASP A 124 8.11 6.87 30.73
N GLY A 125 6.94 7.12 31.32
CA GLY A 125 6.80 8.06 32.42
C GLY A 125 7.83 7.74 33.49
N GLY A 126 8.90 8.52 33.53
CA GLY A 126 9.80 8.61 34.66
C GLY A 126 9.22 9.63 35.62
N SER A 127 8.79 9.12 36.76
CA SER A 127 8.34 9.83 37.97
C SER A 127 9.22 11.00 38.38
#